data_AF-A0A0L8GD17-F1
#
_entry.id   AF-A0A0L8GD17-F1
#
_cell.length_a   1.000
_cell.length_b   1.000
_cell.length_c   1.000
_cell.angle_alpha   90.00
_cell.angle_beta   90.00
_cell.angle_gamma   90.00
#
_symmetry.space_group_name_H-M   'P 1'
#
loop_
_entity.id
_entity.type
_entity.pdbx_description
1 polymer ?
#
loop_
_entity_poly.entity_id
_entity_poly.type
_entity_poly.pdbx_seq_one_letter_code
_entity_poly.pdbx_strand_id
1 'polypeptide(L)'
;FQNENEHSTFGVALKGKEPISEKDIPNKNLKELEKLLNISIQTFLCVPVISKADESLIALVCVANKTDGSRFCPDDVHIIKHCFKYTATVLTSTLAYQNERKLKDQTKALLQVARNLFTHLDDLTKLLREIMQEARNLTQAERCSVFLIDTETEELVAKVFDGITTDNNEPQSEIRFPRSHGIAGHVATKGELLNIRDAYSHPLFYRVIDENTGFRTRNILCFPIQDEKGCVIGVAQLCNKKTGPCFTAFDEAIASAFAVYCCISISHSLMYNKVIDSQARNNLINELMMYHMKVTQETTP
;
A
#
# COMPACT_ATOMS: atom_id res chain seq x y z
N PHE A 1 -3.93 -1.61 -15.12
CA PHE A 1 -4.08 -2.67 -16.14
C PHE A 1 -4.92 -2.28 -17.36
N GLN A 2 -5.49 -1.05 -17.46
CA GLN A 2 -6.35 -0.66 -18.59
C GLN A 2 -5.63 0.00 -19.79
N ASN A 3 -4.42 0.56 -19.64
CA ASN A 3 -3.84 1.42 -20.70
C ASN A 3 -2.75 0.78 -21.58
N GLU A 4 -2.26 -0.43 -21.31
CA GLU A 4 -1.21 -1.07 -22.14
C GLU A 4 -1.75 -2.08 -23.17
N ASN A 5 -3.07 -2.32 -23.21
CA ASN A 5 -3.67 -3.37 -24.04
C ASN A 5 -4.36 -2.87 -25.32
N GLU A 6 -4.34 -1.57 -25.62
CA GLU A 6 -5.00 -1.02 -26.83
C GLU A 6 -4.35 -1.46 -28.15
N HIS A 7 -3.11 -1.95 -28.10
CA HIS A 7 -2.37 -2.46 -29.27
C HIS A 7 -2.23 -4.00 -29.31
N SER A 8 -2.78 -4.74 -28.33
CA SER A 8 -2.72 -6.20 -28.34
C SER A 8 -3.86 -6.79 -29.19
N THR A 9 -3.66 -7.98 -29.77
CA THR A 9 -4.67 -8.70 -30.58
C THR A 9 -5.98 -8.94 -29.85
N PHE A 10 -5.92 -9.02 -28.53
CA PHE A 10 -7.09 -9.13 -27.68
C PHE A 10 -7.93 -7.85 -27.69
N GLY A 11 -7.31 -6.67 -27.90
CA GLY A 11 -7.99 -5.40 -28.08
C GLY A 11 -8.92 -5.36 -29.31
N VAL A 12 -8.57 -6.09 -30.38
CA VAL A 12 -9.41 -6.22 -31.59
C VAL A 12 -10.62 -7.12 -31.30
N ALA A 13 -10.43 -8.24 -30.59
CA ALA A 13 -11.54 -9.08 -30.13
C ALA A 13 -12.46 -8.34 -29.16
N LEU A 14 -11.87 -7.50 -28.30
CA LEU A 14 -12.58 -6.65 -27.34
C LEU A 14 -13.45 -5.58 -28.03
N LYS A 15 -12.95 -4.94 -29.09
CA LYS A 15 -13.69 -3.91 -29.84
C LYS A 15 -14.71 -4.51 -30.80
N GLY A 16 -14.36 -5.60 -31.49
CA GLY A 16 -15.20 -6.21 -32.52
C GLY A 16 -16.34 -7.06 -31.98
N LYS A 17 -16.27 -7.56 -30.73
CA LYS A 17 -17.23 -8.52 -30.15
C LYS A 17 -17.43 -9.79 -31.01
N GLU A 18 -16.50 -10.05 -31.94
CA GLU A 18 -16.54 -11.15 -32.90
C GLU A 18 -15.48 -12.20 -32.56
N PRO A 19 -15.75 -13.50 -32.86
CA PRO A 19 -14.78 -14.56 -32.65
C PRO A 19 -13.60 -14.39 -33.62
N ILE A 20 -12.38 -14.46 -33.09
CA ILE A 20 -11.15 -14.32 -33.87
C ILE A 20 -10.50 -15.68 -34.03
N SER A 21 -10.14 -16.01 -35.28
CA SER A 21 -9.40 -17.22 -35.61
C SER A 21 -7.91 -16.92 -35.80
N GLU A 22 -7.06 -17.95 -35.78
CA GLU A 22 -5.62 -17.87 -36.00
C GLU A 22 -5.18 -16.98 -37.19
N LYS A 23 -5.97 -16.93 -38.27
CA LYS A 23 -5.68 -16.14 -39.49
C LYS A 23 -5.70 -14.63 -39.27
N ASP A 24 -6.42 -14.18 -38.25
CA ASP A 24 -6.67 -12.76 -37.98
C ASP A 24 -5.71 -12.22 -36.89
N ILE A 25 -4.81 -13.07 -36.37
CA ILE A 25 -3.89 -12.76 -35.27
C ILE A 25 -2.47 -12.55 -35.83
N PRO A 26 -1.85 -11.35 -35.72
CA PRO A 26 -0.45 -11.15 -36.04
C PRO A 26 0.51 -12.12 -35.32
N ASN A 27 1.45 -12.68 -36.09
CA ASN A 27 2.47 -13.66 -35.65
C ASN A 27 3.28 -13.24 -34.41
N LYS A 28 3.41 -11.93 -34.15
CA LYS A 28 4.11 -11.40 -32.98
C LYS A 28 3.40 -11.76 -31.67
N ASN A 29 2.07 -11.71 -31.66
CA ASN A 29 1.26 -11.96 -30.48
C ASN A 29 1.06 -13.46 -30.25
N LEU A 30 1.07 -14.27 -31.31
CA LEU A 30 1.13 -15.73 -31.20
C LEU A 30 2.40 -16.18 -30.47
N LYS A 31 3.58 -15.65 -30.83
CA LYS A 31 4.84 -15.96 -30.13
C LYS A 31 4.86 -15.53 -28.66
N GLU A 32 4.15 -14.47 -28.32
CA GLU A 32 4.01 -14.01 -26.93
C GLU A 32 3.10 -14.93 -26.12
N LEU A 33 2.02 -15.41 -26.72
CA LEU A 33 1.14 -16.44 -26.14
C LEU A 33 1.84 -17.79 -25.99
N GLU A 34 2.63 -18.21 -26.99
CA GLU A 34 3.44 -19.43 -26.91
C GLU A 34 4.43 -19.36 -25.75
N LYS A 35 5.03 -18.19 -25.49
CA LYS A 35 5.91 -17.98 -24.33
C LYS A 35 5.15 -18.01 -23.00
N LEU A 36 3.96 -17.42 -22.93
CA LEU A 36 3.15 -17.39 -21.71
C LEU A 36 2.57 -18.76 -21.35
N LEU A 37 2.11 -19.51 -22.36
CA LEU A 37 1.49 -20.82 -22.18
C LEU A 37 2.52 -21.96 -22.22
N ASN A 38 3.74 -21.69 -22.67
CA ASN A 38 4.81 -22.67 -22.88
C ASN A 38 4.38 -23.85 -23.78
N ILE A 39 3.54 -23.57 -24.79
CA ILE A 39 2.95 -24.52 -25.74
C ILE A 39 3.12 -23.97 -27.15
N SER A 40 3.42 -24.83 -28.13
CA SER A 40 3.40 -24.46 -29.56
C SER A 40 1.96 -24.39 -30.06
N ILE A 41 1.54 -23.26 -30.63
CA ILE A 41 0.14 -23.04 -31.03
C ILE A 41 0.01 -23.35 -32.53
N GLN A 42 -0.66 -24.45 -32.87
CA GLN A 42 -0.93 -24.85 -34.27
C GLN A 42 -2.31 -24.43 -34.77
N THR A 43 -3.28 -24.34 -33.86
CA THR A 43 -4.64 -23.86 -34.15
C THR A 43 -5.10 -23.05 -32.96
N PHE A 44 -5.71 -21.88 -33.19
CA PHE A 44 -6.19 -21.01 -32.13
C PHE A 44 -7.57 -20.42 -32.43
N LEU A 45 -8.42 -20.40 -31.42
CA LEU A 45 -9.74 -19.78 -31.45
C LEU A 45 -9.95 -18.92 -30.21
N CYS A 46 -10.33 -17.66 -30.40
CA CYS A 46 -10.73 -16.76 -29.33
C CYS A 46 -12.20 -16.40 -29.48
N VAL A 47 -13.01 -16.72 -28.47
CA VAL A 47 -14.44 -16.39 -28.44
C VAL A 47 -14.71 -15.40 -27.31
N PRO A 48 -15.19 -14.18 -27.62
CA PRO A 48 -15.62 -13.23 -26.59
C PRO A 48 -16.94 -13.69 -25.96
N VAL A 49 -16.96 -13.72 -24.63
CA VAL A 49 -18.16 -13.98 -23.82
C VAL A 49 -18.74 -12.65 -23.40
N ILE A 50 -19.94 -12.37 -23.89
CA ILE A 50 -20.63 -11.09 -23.70
C ILE A 50 -21.80 -11.33 -22.74
N SER A 51 -21.94 -10.43 -21.76
CA SER A 51 -23.09 -10.42 -20.87
C SER A 51 -24.36 -10.08 -21.67
N LYS A 52 -25.42 -10.85 -21.44
CA LYS A 52 -26.74 -10.50 -21.99
C LYS A 52 -27.41 -9.31 -21.28
N ALA A 53 -26.97 -8.98 -20.07
CA ALA A 53 -27.57 -7.91 -19.28
C ALA A 53 -27.10 -6.53 -19.73
N ASP A 54 -25.78 -6.34 -19.87
CA ASP A 54 -25.17 -5.02 -20.08
C ASP A 54 -24.40 -4.91 -21.41
N GLU A 55 -24.45 -5.94 -22.27
CA GLU A 55 -23.60 -6.09 -23.46
C GLU A 55 -22.09 -5.90 -23.24
N SER A 56 -21.66 -5.99 -21.97
CA SER A 56 -20.28 -5.88 -21.56
C SER A 56 -19.54 -7.19 -21.79
N LEU A 57 -18.29 -7.10 -22.19
CA LEU A 57 -17.43 -8.26 -22.35
C LEU A 57 -17.02 -8.78 -20.96
N ILE A 58 -17.41 -10.01 -20.64
CA ILE A 58 -17.12 -10.65 -19.35
C ILE A 58 -15.74 -11.30 -19.38
N ALA A 59 -15.47 -12.09 -20.43
CA ALA A 59 -14.26 -12.89 -20.53
C ALA A 59 -13.93 -13.20 -22.00
N LEU A 60 -12.65 -13.52 -22.25
CA LEU A 60 -12.17 -14.05 -23.52
C LEU A 60 -11.84 -15.52 -23.33
N VAL A 61 -12.54 -16.39 -24.05
CA VAL A 61 -12.30 -17.83 -24.02
C VAL A 61 -11.34 -18.15 -25.14
N CYS A 62 -10.14 -18.58 -24.78
CA CYS A 62 -9.10 -18.96 -25.73
C CYS A 62 -8.94 -20.47 -25.73
N VAL A 63 -9.09 -21.09 -26.90
CA VAL A 63 -8.89 -22.52 -27.12
C VAL A 63 -7.76 -22.69 -28.11
N ALA A 64 -6.75 -23.47 -27.73
CA ALA A 64 -5.57 -23.75 -28.54
C ALA A 64 -5.45 -25.25 -28.80
N ASN A 65 -4.86 -25.62 -29.95
CA ASN A 65 -4.51 -26.99 -30.36
C ASN A 65 -5.67 -27.99 -30.30
N LYS A 66 -6.46 -28.04 -31.38
CA LYS A 66 -7.51 -29.05 -31.54
C LYS A 66 -6.86 -30.44 -31.63
N THR A 67 -7.30 -31.37 -30.79
CA THR A 67 -6.73 -32.73 -30.66
C THR A 67 -6.86 -33.57 -31.93
N ASP A 68 -7.83 -33.24 -32.77
CA ASP A 68 -8.11 -33.89 -34.06
C ASP A 68 -7.21 -33.37 -35.21
N GLY A 69 -6.34 -32.39 -34.94
CA GLY A 69 -5.46 -31.76 -35.95
C GLY A 69 -6.20 -30.94 -37.01
N SER A 70 -7.53 -30.93 -36.99
CA SER A 70 -8.40 -30.14 -37.86
C SER A 70 -8.49 -28.68 -37.39
N ARG A 71 -8.88 -27.77 -38.29
CA ARG A 71 -9.14 -26.36 -37.94
C ARG A 71 -10.44 -26.24 -37.14
N PHE A 72 -10.56 -25.15 -36.38
CA PHE A 72 -11.80 -24.82 -35.67
C PHE A 72 -12.93 -24.52 -36.67
N CYS A 73 -14.09 -25.13 -36.44
CA CYS A 73 -15.29 -24.94 -37.26
C CYS A 73 -16.24 -23.92 -36.62
N PRO A 74 -17.17 -23.32 -37.38
CA PRO A 74 -18.21 -22.45 -36.82
C PRO A 74 -19.05 -23.13 -35.73
N ASP A 75 -19.23 -24.45 -35.81
CA ASP A 75 -19.94 -25.23 -34.79
C ASP A 75 -19.20 -25.25 -33.44
N ASP A 76 -17.86 -25.27 -33.45
CA ASP A 76 -17.04 -25.19 -32.23
C ASP A 76 -17.30 -23.85 -31.52
N VAL A 77 -17.42 -22.76 -32.28
CA VAL A 77 -17.78 -21.44 -31.76
C VAL A 77 -19.19 -21.46 -31.15
N HIS A 78 -20.14 -22.13 -31.81
CA HIS A 78 -21.51 -22.22 -31.32
C HIS A 78 -21.60 -22.97 -29.99
N ILE A 79 -20.89 -24.09 -29.85
CA ILE A 79 -20.84 -24.88 -28.61
C ILE A 79 -20.25 -24.05 -27.47
N ILE A 80 -19.15 -23.33 -27.71
CA ILE A 80 -18.53 -22.46 -26.72
C ILE A 80 -19.51 -21.35 -26.29
N LYS A 81 -20.12 -20.64 -27.25
CA LYS A 81 -21.13 -19.61 -26.94
C LYS A 81 -22.31 -20.16 -26.15
N HIS A 82 -22.79 -21.36 -26.49
CA HIS A 82 -23.90 -22.00 -25.81
C HIS A 82 -23.54 -22.43 -24.38
N CYS A 83 -22.33 -22.94 -24.16
CA CYS A 83 -21.83 -23.28 -22.82
C CYS A 83 -21.78 -22.02 -21.94
N PHE A 84 -21.12 -20.96 -22.43
CA PHE A 84 -20.97 -19.71 -21.69
C PHE A 84 -22.29 -18.93 -21.52
N LYS A 85 -23.31 -19.17 -22.36
CA LYS A 85 -24.65 -18.62 -22.14
C LYS A 85 -25.24 -19.00 -20.78
N TYR A 86 -24.93 -20.20 -20.26
CA TYR A 86 -25.43 -20.66 -18.96
C TYR A 86 -24.39 -20.51 -17.85
N THR A 87 -23.10 -20.68 -18.14
CA THR A 87 -22.05 -20.62 -17.11
C THR A 87 -21.55 -19.21 -16.83
N ALA A 88 -21.68 -18.26 -17.77
CA ALA A 88 -21.13 -16.92 -17.60
C ALA A 88 -21.72 -16.16 -16.40
N THR A 89 -23.02 -16.32 -16.13
CA THR A 89 -23.66 -15.67 -14.98
C THR A 89 -23.05 -16.15 -13.67
N VAL A 90 -22.91 -17.47 -13.50
CA VAL A 90 -22.29 -18.06 -12.29
C VAL A 90 -20.83 -17.63 -12.18
N LEU A 91 -20.08 -17.64 -13.28
CA LEU A 91 -18.67 -17.24 -13.30
C LEU A 91 -18.50 -15.77 -12.92
N THR A 92 -19.32 -14.88 -13.49
CA THR A 92 -19.30 -13.44 -13.19
C THR A 92 -19.65 -13.18 -11.74
N SER A 93 -20.74 -13.77 -11.24
CA SER A 93 -21.13 -13.63 -9.84
C SER A 93 -20.07 -14.19 -8.88
N THR A 94 -19.44 -15.32 -9.22
CA THR A 94 -18.37 -15.89 -8.39
C THR A 94 -17.14 -14.99 -8.35
N LEU A 95 -16.74 -14.44 -9.50
CA LEU A 95 -15.59 -13.55 -9.59
C LEU A 95 -15.85 -12.20 -8.89
N ALA A 96 -17.07 -11.65 -9.06
CA ALA A 96 -17.52 -10.47 -8.35
C ALA A 96 -17.50 -10.70 -6.83
N TYR A 97 -18.06 -11.83 -6.37
CA TYR A 97 -18.05 -12.21 -4.95
C TYR A 97 -16.63 -12.38 -4.40
N GLN A 98 -15.71 -12.99 -5.15
CA GLN A 98 -14.30 -13.11 -4.74
C GLN A 98 -13.63 -11.75 -4.60
N ASN A 99 -13.87 -10.84 -5.56
CA ASN A 99 -13.33 -9.48 -5.51
C ASN A 99 -13.89 -8.69 -4.33
N GLU A 100 -15.22 -8.75 -4.10
CA GLU A 100 -15.86 -8.12 -2.95
C GLU A 100 -15.36 -8.69 -1.62
N ARG A 101 -15.21 -10.01 -1.52
CA ARG A 101 -14.68 -10.65 -0.32
C ARG A 101 -13.25 -10.21 -0.04
N LYS A 102 -12.41 -10.16 -1.07
CA LYS A 102 -11.03 -9.64 -0.96
C LYS A 102 -11.02 -8.19 -0.50
N LEU A 103 -11.87 -7.34 -1.07
CA LEU A 103 -12.01 -5.94 -0.67
C LEU A 103 -12.48 -5.82 0.79
N LYS A 104 -13.48 -6.62 1.19
CA LYS A 104 -14.02 -6.66 2.55
C LYS A 104 -12.96 -7.07 3.57
N ASP A 105 -12.17 -8.10 3.28
CA ASP A 105 -11.10 -8.55 4.17
C ASP A 105 -10.02 -7.46 4.34
N GLN A 106 -9.70 -6.73 3.26
CA GLN A 106 -8.78 -5.60 3.29
C GLN A 106 -9.33 -4.42 4.11
N THR A 107 -10.58 -4.04 3.91
CA THR A 107 -11.25 -2.98 4.70
C THR A 107 -11.35 -3.38 6.18
N LYS A 108 -11.62 -4.65 6.48
CA LYS A 108 -11.65 -5.16 7.85
C LYS A 108 -10.29 -5.06 8.52
N ALA A 109 -9.21 -5.33 7.79
CA ALA A 109 -7.85 -5.16 8.29
C ALA A 109 -7.54 -3.67 8.61
N LEU A 110 -7.91 -2.74 7.71
CA LEU A 110 -7.80 -1.30 7.98
C LEU A 110 -8.60 -0.89 9.23
N LEU A 111 -9.83 -1.39 9.38
CA LEU A 111 -10.68 -1.09 10.52
C LEU A 111 -10.16 -1.69 11.82
N GLN A 112 -9.51 -2.86 11.78
CA GLN A 112 -8.88 -3.45 12.95
C GLN A 112 -7.73 -2.57 13.46
N VAL A 113 -6.89 -2.05 12.56
CA VAL A 113 -5.86 -1.08 12.95
C VAL A 113 -6.49 0.17 13.54
N ALA A 114 -7.53 0.70 12.90
CA ALA A 114 -8.28 1.83 13.43
C ALA A 114 -8.87 1.57 14.83
N ARG A 115 -9.25 0.33 15.16
CA ARG A 115 -9.71 -0.01 16.51
C ARG A 115 -8.57 -0.02 17.52
N ASN A 116 -7.42 -0.59 17.16
CA ASN A 116 -6.24 -0.59 18.03
C ASN A 116 -5.75 0.83 18.34
N LEU A 117 -5.93 1.78 17.39
CA LEU A 117 -5.69 3.22 17.61
C LEU A 117 -6.41 3.78 18.83
N PHE A 118 -7.68 3.40 19.01
CA PHE A 118 -8.51 3.97 20.06
C PHE A 118 -8.32 3.29 21.42
N THR A 119 -7.68 2.12 21.48
CA THR A 119 -7.50 1.36 22.74
C THR A 119 -6.17 1.64 23.44
N HIS A 120 -5.15 2.09 22.72
CA HIS A 120 -3.81 2.38 23.26
C HIS A 120 -3.49 3.88 23.16
N LEU A 121 -4.20 4.69 23.95
CA LEU A 121 -4.01 6.14 23.97
C LEU A 121 -2.78 6.61 24.76
N ASP A 122 -2.22 5.74 25.61
CA ASP A 122 -1.18 6.13 26.57
C ASP A 122 0.26 6.10 26.01
N ASP A 123 0.51 5.39 24.90
CA ASP A 123 1.87 5.23 24.35
C ASP A 123 1.91 5.29 22.82
N LEU A 124 2.23 6.48 22.30
CA LEU A 124 2.36 6.77 20.87
C LEU A 124 3.32 5.83 20.16
N THR A 125 4.43 5.46 20.80
CA THR A 125 5.49 4.67 20.16
C THR A 125 5.01 3.24 19.91
N LYS A 126 4.28 2.67 20.88
CA LYS A 126 3.63 1.35 20.72
C LYS A 126 2.56 1.41 19.64
N LEU A 127 1.73 2.44 19.67
CA LEU A 127 0.65 2.58 18.71
C LEU A 127 1.15 2.72 17.26
N LEU A 128 2.12 3.61 17.03
CA LEU A 128 2.76 3.76 15.72
C LEU A 128 3.41 2.45 15.26
N ARG A 129 4.02 1.69 16.17
CA ARG A 129 4.62 0.39 15.84
C ARG A 129 3.57 -0.60 15.37
N GLU A 130 2.44 -0.72 16.05
CA GLU A 130 1.35 -1.63 15.67
C GLU A 130 0.75 -1.27 14.30
N ILE A 131 0.43 0.02 14.06
CA ILE A 131 -0.09 0.48 12.77
C ILE A 131 0.89 0.10 11.64
N MET A 132 2.18 0.36 11.87
CA MET A 132 3.21 0.16 10.86
C MET A 132 3.56 -1.32 10.65
N GLN A 133 3.43 -2.17 11.67
CA GLN A 133 3.50 -3.62 11.53
C GLN A 133 2.36 -4.12 10.65
N GLU A 134 1.15 -3.61 10.84
CA GLU A 134 0.01 -4.02 10.03
C GLU A 134 0.07 -3.49 8.60
N ALA A 135 0.53 -2.24 8.42
CA ALA A 135 0.84 -1.69 7.10
C ALA A 135 1.88 -2.55 6.37
N ARG A 136 2.92 -3.02 7.07
CA ARG A 136 3.93 -3.94 6.51
C ARG A 136 3.33 -5.28 6.13
N ASN A 137 2.48 -5.85 6.98
CA ASN A 137 1.83 -7.15 6.74
C ASN A 137 0.90 -7.08 5.51
N LEU A 138 0.09 -6.03 5.39
CA LEU A 138 -0.83 -5.84 4.27
C LEU A 138 -0.11 -5.52 2.96
N THR A 139 0.90 -4.65 3.01
CA THR A 139 1.72 -4.33 1.84
C THR A 139 2.81 -5.36 1.56
N GLN A 140 2.93 -6.42 2.36
CA GLN A 140 3.94 -7.48 2.21
C GLN A 140 5.36 -6.91 2.09
N ALA A 141 5.69 -5.89 2.88
CA ALA A 141 7.02 -5.30 2.95
C ALA A 141 7.92 -6.09 3.93
N GLU A 142 9.23 -5.96 3.78
CA GLU A 142 10.23 -6.59 4.66
C GLU A 142 10.48 -5.74 5.90
N ARG A 143 10.60 -4.42 5.70
CA ARG A 143 10.81 -3.44 6.77
C ARG A 143 9.86 -2.26 6.60
N CYS A 144 9.55 -1.63 7.73
CA CYS A 144 8.89 -0.35 7.73
C CYS A 144 9.58 0.61 8.70
N SER A 145 9.43 1.91 8.44
CA SER A 145 10.03 2.96 9.26
C SER A 145 9.16 4.20 9.24
N VAL A 146 9.13 4.93 10.36
CA VAL A 146 8.44 6.22 10.49
C VAL A 146 9.39 7.24 11.06
N PHE A 147 9.50 8.36 10.37
CA PHE A 147 10.31 9.51 10.74
C PHE A 147 9.38 10.68 11.01
N LEU A 148 9.46 11.28 12.20
CA LEU A 148 8.74 12.51 12.52
C LEU A 148 9.63 13.71 12.23
N ILE A 149 9.03 14.81 11.79
CA ILE A 149 9.74 16.06 11.57
C ILE A 149 9.86 16.79 12.91
N ASP A 150 11.09 17.05 13.31
CA ASP A 150 11.38 17.99 14.39
C ASP A 150 11.47 19.41 13.79
N THR A 151 10.53 20.27 14.17
CA THR A 151 10.46 21.64 13.66
C THR A 151 11.53 22.56 14.25
N GLU A 152 12.14 22.20 15.39
CA GLU A 152 13.17 23.05 16.01
C GLU A 152 14.55 22.84 15.36
N THR A 153 14.85 21.59 14.99
CA THR A 153 16.15 21.21 14.42
C THR A 153 16.13 21.01 12.89
N GLU A 154 14.95 21.03 12.27
CA GLU A 154 14.73 20.67 10.85
C GLU A 154 15.26 19.26 10.49
N GLU A 155 15.19 18.34 11.44
CA GLU A 155 15.63 16.95 11.29
C GLU A 155 14.45 15.98 11.24
N LEU A 156 14.69 14.84 10.60
CA LEU A 156 13.83 13.67 10.61
C LEU A 156 14.30 12.72 11.70
N VAL A 157 13.43 12.48 12.69
CA VAL A 157 13.69 11.63 13.86
C VAL A 157 12.94 10.31 13.70
N ALA A 158 13.65 9.20 13.66
CA ALA A 158 13.05 7.88 13.59
C ALA A 158 12.31 7.52 14.89
N LYS A 159 10.99 7.32 14.83
CA LYS A 159 10.19 6.82 15.97
C LYS A 159 9.91 5.33 15.88
N VAL A 160 9.73 4.81 14.67
CA VAL A 160 9.59 3.37 14.41
C VAL A 160 10.63 2.97 13.38
N PHE A 161 11.45 1.97 13.68
CA PHE A 161 12.45 1.46 12.76
C PHE A 161 12.67 -0.04 12.96
N ASP A 162 12.20 -0.85 12.02
CA ASP A 162 12.24 -2.33 12.12
C ASP A 162 13.58 -2.95 11.67
N GLY A 163 14.68 -2.24 11.86
CA GLY A 163 16.02 -2.68 11.46
C GLY A 163 17.00 -2.91 12.62
N ILE A 164 16.59 -2.65 13.87
CA ILE A 164 17.43 -2.85 15.06
C ILE A 164 16.64 -3.74 16.02
N THR A 165 16.83 -5.05 15.90
CA THR A 165 16.52 -5.98 16.99
C THR A 165 17.60 -5.82 18.05
N THR A 166 17.25 -5.24 19.19
CA THR A 166 17.97 -5.55 20.42
C THR A 166 17.05 -6.42 21.27
N ASP A 167 17.46 -7.68 21.42
CA ASP A 167 16.99 -8.58 22.48
C ASP A 167 17.34 -8.07 23.90
N ASN A 168 17.90 -6.87 24.02
CA ASN A 168 18.34 -6.27 25.26
C ASN A 168 17.82 -4.83 25.35
N ASN A 169 17.24 -4.49 26.50
CA ASN A 169 16.70 -3.18 26.91
C ASN A 169 17.72 -2.02 26.85
N GLU A 170 18.40 -1.79 25.72
CA GLU A 170 19.21 -0.60 25.49
C GLU A 170 18.37 0.46 24.76
N PRO A 171 18.53 1.74 25.13
CA PRO A 171 17.75 2.82 24.54
C PRO A 171 18.02 2.89 23.04
N GLN A 172 16.92 2.84 22.29
CA GLN A 172 16.84 3.05 20.85
C GLN A 172 17.73 4.23 20.45
N SER A 173 18.82 4.00 19.73
CA SER A 173 19.59 5.10 19.16
C SER A 173 18.67 5.82 18.18
N GLU A 174 18.21 7.02 18.54
CA GLU A 174 17.33 7.81 17.68
C GLU A 174 18.10 8.14 16.39
N ILE A 175 17.74 7.49 15.30
CA ILE A 175 18.29 7.81 13.99
C ILE A 175 17.75 9.19 13.61
N ARG A 176 18.67 10.15 13.50
CA ARG A 176 18.40 11.54 13.10
C ARG A 176 19.18 11.87 11.85
N PHE A 177 18.52 12.53 10.90
CA PHE A 177 19.18 13.06 9.71
C PHE A 177 18.42 14.30 9.19
N PRO A 178 19.08 15.19 8.43
CA PRO A 178 18.45 16.43 7.97
C PRO A 178 17.22 16.17 7.10
N ARG A 179 16.17 16.99 7.25
CA ARG A 179 14.93 16.91 6.43
C ARG A 179 15.19 17.06 4.93
N SER A 180 16.31 17.62 4.51
CA SER A 180 16.67 17.77 3.10
C SER A 180 17.25 16.51 2.45
N HIS A 181 17.61 15.50 3.26
CA HIS A 181 18.39 14.35 2.78
C HIS A 181 17.54 13.11 2.55
N GLY A 182 17.93 12.35 1.52
CA GLY A 182 17.33 11.07 1.21
C GLY A 182 15.94 11.16 0.59
N ILE A 183 15.35 9.99 0.34
CA ILE A 183 13.98 9.86 -0.15
C ILE A 183 12.99 10.37 0.90
N ALA A 184 13.25 10.10 2.18
CA ALA A 184 12.44 10.60 3.29
C ALA A 184 12.35 12.12 3.25
N GLY A 185 13.48 12.79 3.06
CA GLY A 185 13.55 14.24 3.01
C GLY A 185 12.84 14.85 1.80
N HIS A 186 12.98 14.22 0.64
CA HIS A 186 12.25 14.66 -0.55
C HIS A 186 10.73 14.58 -0.36
N VAL A 187 10.24 13.46 0.18
CA VAL A 187 8.81 13.29 0.49
C VAL A 187 8.35 14.23 1.60
N ALA A 188 9.20 14.49 2.61
CA ALA A 188 8.94 15.46 3.67
C ALA A 188 8.80 16.89 3.15
N THR A 189 9.52 17.23 2.07
CA THR A 189 9.54 18.58 1.49
C THR A 189 8.42 18.77 0.49
N LYS A 190 8.20 17.77 -0.39
CA LYS A 190 7.21 17.86 -1.47
C LYS A 190 5.80 17.48 -1.01
N GLY A 191 5.68 16.60 -0.02
CA GLY A 191 4.39 16.08 0.43
C GLY A 191 3.71 15.16 -0.58
N GLU A 192 4.48 14.47 -1.42
CA GLU A 192 3.95 13.51 -2.40
C GLU A 192 4.48 12.11 -2.14
N LEU A 193 3.62 11.11 -2.31
CA LEU A 193 4.00 9.69 -2.26
C LEU A 193 4.97 9.37 -3.40
N LEU A 194 5.99 8.56 -3.10
CA LEU A 194 7.02 8.18 -4.03
C LEU A 194 7.29 6.68 -3.98
N ASN A 195 7.03 6.00 -5.11
CA ASN A 195 7.23 4.57 -5.29
C ASN A 195 8.47 4.31 -6.16
N ILE A 196 9.54 3.80 -5.55
CA ILE A 196 10.81 3.52 -6.20
C ILE A 196 10.95 2.01 -6.42
N ARG A 197 11.20 1.63 -7.67
CA ARG A 197 11.44 0.24 -8.07
C ARG A 197 12.85 -0.24 -7.75
N ASP A 198 13.86 0.63 -7.92
CA ASP A 198 15.25 0.35 -7.59
C ASP A 198 15.85 1.52 -6.80
N ALA A 199 16.04 1.31 -5.50
CA ALA A 199 16.58 2.31 -4.59
C ALA A 199 18.01 2.73 -4.96
N TYR A 200 18.89 1.79 -5.34
CA TYR A 200 20.31 2.09 -5.58
C TYR A 200 20.55 2.91 -6.85
N SER A 201 19.61 2.83 -7.79
CA SER A 201 19.61 3.64 -9.02
C SER A 201 19.09 5.07 -8.81
N HIS A 202 18.40 5.33 -7.70
CA HIS A 202 17.70 6.59 -7.48
C HIS A 202 18.67 7.67 -6.93
N PRO A 203 18.73 8.88 -7.51
CA PRO A 203 19.69 9.92 -7.10
C PRO A 203 19.48 10.42 -5.67
N LEU A 204 18.25 10.30 -5.16
CA LEU A 204 17.87 10.71 -3.80
C LEU A 204 18.09 9.62 -2.75
N PHE A 205 18.65 8.45 -3.10
CA PHE A 205 18.83 7.37 -2.14
C PHE A 205 20.03 7.61 -1.21
N TYR A 206 19.78 7.57 0.10
CA TYR A 206 20.80 7.82 1.11
C TYR A 206 21.40 6.50 1.64
N ARG A 207 22.54 6.10 1.06
CA ARG A 207 23.18 4.79 1.30
C ARG A 207 23.72 4.59 2.72
N VAL A 208 24.03 5.68 3.43
CA VAL A 208 24.64 5.64 4.77
C VAL A 208 23.75 4.88 5.77
N ILE A 209 22.42 4.95 5.63
CA ILE A 209 21.48 4.22 6.50
C ILE A 209 21.55 2.71 6.24
N ASP A 210 21.64 2.29 4.98
CA ASP A 210 21.81 0.88 4.60
C ASP A 210 23.16 0.33 5.12
N GLU A 211 24.25 1.10 4.97
CA GLU A 211 25.59 0.74 5.44
C GLU A 211 25.64 0.56 6.96
N ASN A 212 25.03 1.48 7.71
CA ASN A 212 24.98 1.41 9.18
C ASN A 212 24.12 0.25 9.69
N THR A 213 23.10 -0.15 8.93
CA THR A 213 22.14 -1.19 9.36
C THR A 213 22.43 -2.57 8.77
N GLY A 214 23.41 -2.68 7.86
CA GLY A 214 23.72 -3.91 7.13
C GLY A 214 22.58 -4.40 6.23
N PHE A 215 21.58 -3.55 5.97
CA PHE A 215 20.40 -3.91 5.20
C PHE A 215 20.52 -3.39 3.78
N ARG A 216 20.11 -4.20 2.80
CA ARG A 216 20.10 -3.80 1.40
C ARG A 216 18.69 -3.50 0.94
N THR A 217 18.44 -2.23 0.68
CA THR A 217 17.15 -1.76 0.18
C THR A 217 17.06 -1.91 -1.34
N ARG A 218 16.08 -2.69 -1.83
CA ARG A 218 15.81 -2.97 -3.25
C ARG A 218 14.76 -2.02 -3.80
N ASN A 219 13.57 -2.00 -3.19
CA ASN A 219 12.46 -1.13 -3.57
C ASN A 219 11.93 -0.40 -2.32
N ILE A 220 11.40 0.80 -2.54
CA ILE A 220 10.95 1.70 -1.46
C ILE A 220 9.61 2.30 -1.85
N LEU A 221 8.64 2.22 -0.95
CA LEU A 221 7.43 3.01 -0.99
C LEU A 221 7.46 4.01 0.16
N CYS A 222 7.63 5.28 -0.17
CA CYS A 222 7.72 6.37 0.79
C CYS A 222 6.51 7.29 0.66
N PHE A 223 5.86 7.62 1.78
CA PHE A 223 4.65 8.41 1.78
C PHE A 223 4.61 9.40 2.94
N PRO A 224 4.07 10.61 2.72
CA PRO A 224 4.03 11.63 3.74
C PRO A 224 2.87 11.36 4.71
N ILE A 225 3.06 11.74 5.96
CA ILE A 225 2.01 11.82 6.98
C ILE A 225 1.63 13.30 7.06
N GLN A 226 0.43 13.63 6.63
CA GLN A 226 -0.07 15.01 6.52
C GLN A 226 -1.25 15.23 7.44
N ASP A 227 -1.27 16.40 8.08
CA ASP A 227 -2.40 16.91 8.83
C ASP A 227 -3.54 17.36 7.89
N GLU A 228 -4.74 17.59 8.43
CA GLU A 228 -5.92 18.04 7.67
C GLU A 228 -5.65 19.35 6.89
N LYS A 229 -4.68 20.14 7.34
CA LYS A 229 -4.24 21.39 6.69
C LYS A 229 -3.23 21.18 5.56
N GLY A 230 -2.86 19.94 5.25
CA GLY A 230 -1.83 19.59 4.26
C GLY A 230 -0.39 19.76 4.75
N CYS A 231 -0.19 20.04 6.04
CA CYS A 231 1.15 20.17 6.62
C CYS A 231 1.75 18.77 6.86
N VAL A 232 2.95 18.51 6.35
CA VAL A 232 3.65 17.24 6.59
C VAL A 232 4.22 17.23 8.01
N ILE A 233 3.76 16.30 8.84
CA ILE A 233 4.23 16.09 10.23
C ILE A 233 5.28 14.99 10.34
N GLY A 234 5.34 14.12 9.34
CA GLY A 234 6.26 13.00 9.30
C GLY A 234 6.23 12.29 7.96
N VAL A 235 7.08 11.27 7.83
CA VAL A 235 7.21 10.46 6.63
C VAL A 235 7.34 9.00 7.04
N ALA A 236 6.61 8.14 6.34
CA ALA A 236 6.70 6.70 6.51
C ALA A 236 7.32 6.05 5.27
N GLN A 237 7.99 4.93 5.50
CA GLN A 237 8.69 4.16 4.48
C GLN A 237 8.42 2.67 4.65
N LEU A 238 8.17 2.01 3.52
CA LEU A 238 8.06 0.57 3.38
C LEU A 238 9.17 0.11 2.43
N CYS A 239 10.00 -0.81 2.89
CA CYS A 239 11.14 -1.30 2.13
C CYS A 239 10.98 -2.78 1.78
N ASN A 240 11.42 -3.15 0.58
CA ASN A 240 11.49 -4.52 0.08
C ASN A 240 10.14 -5.28 0.07
N LYS A 241 9.41 -5.19 -1.03
CA LYS A 241 8.26 -6.06 -1.31
C LYS A 241 8.69 -7.53 -1.35
N LYS A 242 7.95 -8.39 -0.64
CA LYS A 242 8.14 -9.86 -0.59
C LYS A 242 7.51 -10.57 -1.78
N THR A 243 6.29 -10.16 -2.16
CA THR A 243 5.45 -10.87 -3.15
C THR A 243 5.66 -10.42 -4.60
N GLY A 244 6.66 -9.56 -4.88
CA GLY A 244 6.87 -9.04 -6.23
C GLY A 244 8.07 -8.10 -6.36
N PRO A 245 8.37 -7.63 -7.59
CA PRO A 245 9.54 -6.79 -7.88
C PRO A 245 9.39 -5.35 -7.37
N CYS A 246 8.17 -4.83 -7.28
CA CYS A 246 7.88 -3.46 -6.81
C CYS A 246 6.52 -3.38 -6.12
N PHE A 247 6.27 -2.25 -5.44
CA PHE A 247 4.97 -1.94 -4.87
C PHE A 247 3.95 -1.62 -5.97
N THR A 248 2.73 -2.09 -5.79
CA THR A 248 1.61 -1.90 -6.71
C THR A 248 0.82 -0.63 -6.37
N ALA A 249 0.03 -0.11 -7.31
CA ALA A 249 -0.88 1.03 -7.04
C ALA A 249 -1.88 0.72 -5.91
N PHE A 250 -2.19 -0.57 -5.69
CA PHE A 250 -2.99 -1.01 -4.56
C PHE A 250 -2.25 -0.86 -3.23
N ASP A 251 -0.94 -1.13 -3.19
CA ASP A 251 -0.10 -0.89 -2.00
C ASP A 251 0.01 0.61 -1.71
N GLU A 252 0.05 1.46 -2.74
CA GLU A 252 0.04 2.92 -2.59
C GLU A 252 -1.27 3.39 -1.93
N ALA A 253 -2.43 2.89 -2.37
CA ALA A 253 -3.71 3.23 -1.77
C ALA A 253 -3.80 2.79 -0.29
N ILE A 254 -3.29 1.60 0.03
CA ILE A 254 -3.18 1.12 1.42
C ILE A 254 -2.27 2.06 2.24
N ALA A 255 -1.11 2.41 1.70
CA ALA A 255 -0.14 3.27 2.37
C ALA A 255 -0.73 4.65 2.67
N SER A 256 -1.46 5.25 1.73
CA SER A 256 -2.18 6.50 1.94
C SER A 256 -3.26 6.39 3.04
N ALA A 257 -4.00 5.29 3.08
CA ALA A 257 -4.98 5.06 4.15
C ALA A 257 -4.31 4.97 5.54
N PHE A 258 -3.17 4.27 5.62
CA PHE A 258 -2.38 4.21 6.86
C PHE A 258 -1.75 5.53 7.25
N ALA A 259 -1.36 6.36 6.28
CA ALA A 259 -0.84 7.70 6.54
C ALA A 259 -1.83 8.56 7.33
N VAL A 260 -3.12 8.50 6.98
CA VAL A 260 -4.19 9.21 7.69
C VAL A 260 -4.31 8.72 9.14
N TYR A 261 -4.29 7.41 9.36
CA TYR A 261 -4.33 6.83 10.71
C TYR A 261 -3.11 7.21 11.54
N CYS A 262 -1.91 7.15 10.97
CA CYS A 262 -0.69 7.62 11.63
C CYS A 262 -0.81 9.10 12.00
N CYS A 263 -1.37 9.93 11.11
CA CYS A 263 -1.56 11.34 11.39
C CYS A 263 -2.47 11.58 12.59
N ILE A 264 -3.67 10.97 12.60
CA ILE A 264 -4.62 11.10 13.71
C ILE A 264 -3.96 10.68 15.03
N SER A 265 -3.18 9.60 15.02
CA SER A 265 -2.45 9.08 16.19
C SER A 265 -1.42 10.06 16.72
N ILE A 266 -0.57 10.58 15.83
CA ILE A 266 0.50 11.50 16.18
C ILE A 266 -0.11 12.81 16.69
N SER A 267 -1.08 13.37 15.97
CA SER A 267 -1.77 14.59 16.37
C SER A 267 -2.46 14.43 17.72
N HIS A 268 -3.15 13.31 17.96
CA HIS A 268 -3.80 13.04 19.23
C HIS A 268 -2.80 12.92 20.38
N SER A 269 -1.70 12.18 20.20
CA SER A 269 -0.68 12.06 21.24
C SER A 269 0.03 13.39 21.53
N LEU A 270 0.38 14.17 20.50
CA LEU A 270 0.99 15.48 20.68
C LEU A 270 0.06 16.44 21.42
N MET A 271 -1.24 16.40 21.11
CA MET A 271 -2.27 17.15 21.83
C MET A 271 -2.38 16.69 23.28
N TYR A 272 -2.42 15.37 23.51
CA TYR A 272 -2.53 14.79 24.85
C TYR A 272 -1.34 15.14 25.74
N ASN A 273 -0.11 15.01 25.22
CA ASN A 273 1.10 15.41 25.96
C ASN A 273 1.09 16.89 26.32
N LYS A 274 0.67 17.77 25.40
CA LYS A 274 0.51 19.21 25.70
C LYS A 274 -0.50 19.46 26.80
N VAL A 275 -1.61 18.71 26.82
CA VAL A 275 -2.63 18.79 27.89
C VAL A 275 -2.06 18.33 29.22
N ILE A 276 -1.35 17.20 29.27
CA ILE A 276 -0.67 16.71 30.48
C ILE A 276 0.34 17.73 31.00
N ASP A 277 1.21 18.25 30.14
CA ASP A 277 2.21 19.24 30.52
C ASP A 277 1.56 20.51 31.07
N SER A 278 0.48 20.97 30.43
CA SER A 278 -0.28 22.12 30.91
C SER A 278 -0.96 21.84 32.26
N GLN A 279 -1.48 20.63 32.45
CA GLN A 279 -2.13 20.22 33.69
C GLN A 279 -1.11 20.10 34.84
N ALA A 280 0.06 19.53 34.58
CA ALA A 280 1.15 19.43 35.55
C ALA A 280 1.61 20.83 35.99
N ARG A 281 1.79 21.76 35.04
CA ARG A 281 2.12 23.16 35.35
C ARG A 281 1.04 23.82 36.21
N ASN A 282 -0.24 23.64 35.86
CA ASN A 282 -1.36 24.21 36.62
C ASN A 282 -1.45 23.63 38.04
N ASN A 283 -1.23 22.33 38.20
CA ASN A 283 -1.22 21.69 39.51
C ASN A 283 -0.11 22.25 40.41
N LEU A 284 1.11 22.41 39.89
CA LEU A 284 2.22 23.02 40.63
C LEU A 284 1.90 24.46 41.07
N ILE A 285 1.31 25.25 40.18
CA ILE A 285 0.87 26.62 40.51
C ILE A 285 -0.18 26.62 41.62
N ASN A 286 -1.17 25.72 41.54
CA ASN A 286 -2.21 25.58 42.57
C ASN A 286 -1.62 25.16 43.93
N GLU A 287 -0.66 24.23 43.95
CA GLU A 287 0.03 23.85 45.17
C GLU A 287 0.77 25.04 45.80
N LEU A 288 1.55 25.78 45.00
CA LEU A 288 2.23 27.01 45.43
C LEU A 288 1.25 28.05 46.01
N MET A 289 0.11 28.26 45.36
CA MET A 289 -0.93 29.16 45.89
C MET A 289 -1.49 28.66 47.23
N MET A 290 -1.77 27.36 47.37
CA MET A 290 -2.23 26.79 48.64
C MET A 290 -1.18 26.94 49.75
N TYR A 291 0.11 26.77 49.44
CA TYR A 291 1.19 27.01 50.39
C TYR A 291 1.18 28.46 50.88
N HIS A 292 1.13 29.45 49.97
CA HIS A 292 1.07 30.86 50.35
C HIS A 292 -0.20 31.21 51.15
N MET A 293 -1.34 30.62 50.80
CA MET A 293 -2.62 30.89 51.49
C MET A 293 -2.65 30.35 52.93
N LYS A 294 -2.03 29.19 53.18
CA LYS A 294 -1.88 28.62 54.53
C LYS A 294 -0.93 29.43 55.41
N VAL A 295 0.20 29.88 54.87
CA VAL A 295 1.19 30.66 55.62
C VAL A 295 0.62 31.99 56.12
N THR A 296 -0.24 32.65 55.34
CA THR A 296 -0.91 33.89 55.80
C THR A 296 -1.88 33.69 56.96
N GLN A 297 -2.44 32.49 57.15
CA GLN A 297 -3.36 32.20 58.26
C GLN A 297 -2.64 31.94 59.60
N GLU A 298 -1.39 31.48 59.57
CA GLU A 298 -0.59 31.27 60.79
C GLU A 298 0.05 32.57 61.32
N THR A 299 0.13 33.62 60.50
CA THR A 299 0.73 34.91 60.87
C THR A 299 -0.25 35.94 61.44
N THR A 300 -1.53 35.60 61.63
CA THR A 300 -2.48 36.46 62.35
C THR A 300 -2.52 36.07 63.84
N PRO A 301 -2.07 36.94 64.77
CA PRO A 301 -2.10 36.70 66.22
C PRO A 301 -3.51 36.71 66.80
#